data_AF-A0A238F3B2-F1
#
_entry.id   AF-A0A238F3B2-F1
#
_cell.length_a   1.000
_cell.length_b   1.000
_cell.length_c   1.000
_cell.angle_alpha   90.00
_cell.angle_beta   90.00
_cell.angle_gamma   90.00
#
_symmetry.space_group_name_H-M   'P 1'
#
loop_
_entity.id
_entity.type
_entity.pdbx_description
1 polymer ?
#
loop_
_entity_poly.entity_id
_entity_poly.type
_entity_poly.pdbx_seq_one_letter_code
_entity_poly.pdbx_strand_id
1 'polypeptide(L)'
;MNYVGRDPSQETGVLFEKAVFNALNVVNRLSDQELDPIIKDAVDDAAAKGVAEIVEMEMIHNLAVWKRRIQEMGIDKLRIHAGMYEYDEHIHDAIDHNLKSGDVIPEPQGLFQVRPYKIITVSPKDGSLGARSAYCFSPYPGTNSQGEWIYPTATLVSILQFGTSHSLRLAVHAIGDLANRLTLQAFHSLHPPC
;
A
#
# COMPACT_ATOMS: atom_id res chain seq x y z
N MET A 1 9.28 19.05 -23.91
CA MET A 1 8.83 19.18 -22.51
C MET A 1 7.36 18.85 -22.46
N ASN A 2 6.95 17.80 -21.77
CA ASN A 2 5.54 17.53 -21.51
C ASN A 2 5.15 18.34 -20.27
N TYR A 3 4.41 19.42 -20.46
CA TYR A 3 3.94 20.24 -19.35
C TYR A 3 2.84 19.48 -18.61
N VAL A 4 3.15 19.01 -17.41
CA VAL A 4 2.17 18.51 -16.45
C VAL A 4 1.21 19.66 -16.14
N GLY A 5 -0.10 19.44 -16.26
CA GLY A 5 -1.08 20.46 -15.86
C GLY A 5 -1.77 21.26 -16.97
N ARG A 6 -1.46 21.04 -18.25
CA ARG A 6 -2.05 21.83 -19.34
C ARG A 6 -3.18 21.08 -20.05
N ASP A 7 -4.42 21.52 -19.82
CA ASP A 7 -5.54 21.27 -20.73
C ASP A 7 -5.34 22.12 -22.00
N PRO A 8 -5.22 21.51 -23.20
CA PRO A 8 -4.98 22.23 -24.45
C PRO A 8 -6.14 23.17 -24.87
N SER A 9 -7.29 23.14 -24.19
CA SER A 9 -8.46 23.95 -24.54
C SER A 9 -8.73 25.18 -23.66
N GLN A 10 -8.10 25.30 -22.48
CA GLN A 10 -8.42 26.37 -21.52
C GLN A 10 -7.24 26.94 -20.70
N GLU A 11 -6.01 26.39 -20.76
CA GLU A 11 -4.78 26.91 -20.10
C GLU A 11 -4.92 27.40 -18.63
N THR A 12 -5.90 26.93 -17.85
CA THR A 12 -6.16 27.45 -16.50
C THR A 12 -5.20 26.94 -15.43
N GLY A 13 -4.46 25.86 -15.71
CA GLY A 13 -3.62 25.17 -14.73
C GLY A 13 -4.40 24.37 -13.67
N VAL A 14 -5.72 24.27 -13.80
CA VAL A 14 -6.56 23.46 -12.91
C VAL A 14 -6.66 22.04 -13.46
N LEU A 15 -6.38 21.05 -12.61
CA LEU A 15 -6.43 19.64 -12.96
C LEU A 15 -7.61 18.94 -12.31
N PHE A 16 -8.22 18.00 -13.06
CA PHE A 16 -9.29 17.14 -12.58
C PHE A 16 -8.96 15.67 -12.84
N GLU A 17 -9.44 14.80 -11.94
CA GLU A 17 -9.44 13.34 -12.09
C GLU A 17 -8.09 12.78 -12.59
N LYS A 18 -8.08 12.09 -13.74
CA LYS A 18 -6.90 11.45 -14.34
C LYS A 18 -5.73 12.42 -14.52
N ALA A 19 -6.00 13.70 -14.78
CA ALA A 19 -4.95 14.70 -14.94
C ALA A 19 -4.26 15.03 -13.60
N VAL A 20 -5.00 15.07 -12.48
CA VAL A 20 -4.42 15.21 -11.13
C VAL A 20 -3.53 14.01 -10.84
N PHE A 21 -4.01 12.79 -11.07
CA PHE A 21 -3.23 11.58 -10.80
C PHE A 21 -1.95 11.51 -11.63
N ASN A 22 -2.03 11.83 -12.92
CA ASN A 22 -0.84 11.90 -13.77
C ASN A 22 0.16 12.95 -13.28
N ALA A 23 -0.34 14.09 -12.78
CA ALA A 23 0.52 15.13 -12.21
C ALA A 23 1.15 14.69 -10.90
N LEU A 24 0.38 14.11 -9.98
CA LEU A 24 0.89 13.59 -8.71
C LEU A 24 1.94 12.49 -8.92
N ASN A 25 1.78 11.64 -9.94
CA ASN A 25 2.80 10.65 -10.31
C ASN A 25 4.13 11.25 -10.78
N VAL A 26 4.13 12.52 -11.21
CA VAL A 26 5.34 13.25 -11.57
C VAL A 26 5.86 14.05 -10.37
N VAL A 27 4.97 14.76 -9.66
CA VAL A 27 5.32 15.61 -8.51
C VAL A 27 5.83 14.78 -7.34
N ASN A 28 5.26 13.60 -7.08
CA ASN A 28 5.65 12.74 -5.97
C ASN A 28 6.89 11.89 -6.29
N ARG A 29 7.52 12.04 -7.46
CA ARG A 29 8.82 11.40 -7.75
C ARG A 29 9.94 12.24 -7.18
N LEU A 30 10.18 12.07 -5.89
CA LEU A 30 11.40 12.53 -5.24
C LEU A 30 12.49 11.48 -5.43
N SER A 31 13.72 11.92 -5.61
CA SER A 31 14.88 11.02 -5.52
C SER A 31 15.10 10.58 -4.07
N ASP A 32 15.79 9.46 -3.88
CA ASP A 32 16.18 8.99 -2.54
C ASP A 32 16.92 10.07 -1.73
N GLN A 33 17.75 10.89 -2.40
CA GLN A 33 18.48 12.00 -1.78
C GLN A 33 17.56 13.10 -1.23
N GLU A 34 16.40 13.31 -1.85
CA GLU A 34 15.40 14.30 -1.42
C GLU A 34 14.42 13.70 -0.40
N LEU A 35 14.02 12.45 -0.60
CA LEU A 35 13.00 11.79 0.22
C LEU A 35 13.53 11.32 1.58
N ASP A 36 14.73 10.75 1.63
CA ASP A 36 15.24 10.15 2.87
C ASP A 36 15.42 11.15 4.02
N PRO A 37 15.89 12.40 3.81
CA PRO A 37 15.90 13.40 4.87
C PRO A 37 14.50 13.69 5.43
N ILE A 38 13.48 13.76 4.55
CA ILE A 38 12.09 13.98 4.95
C ILE A 38 11.56 12.79 5.76
N ILE A 39 11.87 11.57 5.33
CA ILE A 39 11.51 10.35 6.07
C ILE A 39 12.22 10.33 7.43
N LYS A 40 13.48 10.74 7.51
CA LYS A 40 14.22 10.83 8.76
C LYS A 40 13.55 11.81 9.73
N ASP A 41 13.18 13.00 9.27
CA ASP A 41 12.49 14.00 10.09
C ASP A 41 11.14 13.48 10.58
N ALA A 42 10.38 12.79 9.73
CA ALA A 42 9.10 12.16 10.10
C ALA A 42 9.28 11.05 11.14
N VAL A 43 10.34 10.24 11.00
CA VAL A 43 10.71 9.19 11.96
C VAL A 43 11.10 9.80 13.31
N ASP A 44 11.90 10.86 13.30
CA ASP A 44 12.33 11.58 14.50
C ASP A 44 11.13 12.20 15.25
N ASP A 45 10.22 12.82 14.50
CA ASP A 45 8.99 13.43 15.03
C ASP A 45 8.01 12.39 15.59
N ALA A 46 7.81 11.27 14.90
CA ALA A 46 6.98 10.17 15.37
C ALA A 46 7.55 9.56 16.67
N ALA A 47 8.88 9.33 16.73
CA ALA A 47 9.54 8.84 17.92
C ALA A 47 9.41 9.81 19.11
N ALA A 48 9.52 11.12 18.87
CA ALA A 48 9.31 12.15 19.90
C ALA A 48 7.88 12.13 20.47
N LYS A 49 6.91 11.64 19.70
CA LYS A 49 5.50 11.42 20.11
C LYS A 49 5.26 10.04 20.75
N GLY A 50 6.30 9.23 20.94
CA GLY A 50 6.21 7.91 21.55
C GLY A 50 5.80 6.78 20.61
N VAL A 51 5.80 7.02 19.29
CA VAL A 51 5.68 5.93 18.31
C VAL A 51 6.97 5.11 18.36
N ALA A 52 6.83 3.80 18.50
CA ALA A 52 7.98 2.88 18.55
C ALA A 52 8.09 1.99 17.30
N GLU A 53 6.97 1.74 16.63
CA GLU A 53 6.87 0.79 15.53
C GLU A 53 5.83 1.27 14.51
N ILE A 54 6.08 1.04 13.23
CA ILE A 54 5.13 1.33 12.15
C ILE A 54 4.99 0.14 11.22
N VAL A 55 3.82 0.05 10.57
CA VAL A 55 3.62 -0.86 9.45
C VAL A 55 3.73 -0.06 8.16
N GLU A 56 4.82 -0.29 7.44
CA GLU A 56 5.08 0.32 6.15
C GLU A 56 4.17 -0.33 5.10
N MET A 57 3.43 0.53 4.40
CA MET A 57 2.40 0.16 3.43
C MET A 57 2.58 0.99 2.16
N GLU A 58 3.73 1.60 1.92
CA GLU A 58 4.02 2.23 0.65
C GLU A 58 4.18 1.16 -0.44
N MET A 59 3.69 1.43 -1.66
CA MET A 59 3.75 0.51 -2.81
C MET A 59 5.13 0.56 -3.50
N ILE A 60 6.17 0.24 -2.73
CA ILE A 60 7.57 0.18 -3.17
C ILE A 60 8.25 -1.06 -2.57
N HIS A 61 9.51 -1.29 -2.92
CA HIS A 61 10.33 -2.34 -2.31
C HIS A 61 10.72 -2.04 -0.86
N ASN A 62 9.76 -2.15 0.06
CA ASN A 62 9.93 -1.73 1.45
C ASN A 62 11.12 -2.42 2.14
N LEU A 63 11.39 -3.69 1.83
CA LEU A 63 12.56 -4.44 2.30
C LEU A 63 13.88 -3.75 1.94
N ALA A 64 14.16 -3.57 0.65
CA ALA A 64 15.41 -2.97 0.21
C ALA A 64 15.53 -1.50 0.63
N VAL A 65 14.45 -0.73 0.49
CA VAL A 65 14.45 0.71 0.78
C VAL A 65 14.72 0.99 2.25
N TRP A 66 14.04 0.29 3.17
CA TRP A 66 14.27 0.49 4.59
C TRP A 66 15.59 -0.09 5.08
N LYS A 67 16.05 -1.22 4.50
CA LYS A 67 17.40 -1.72 4.77
C LYS A 67 18.45 -0.66 4.43
N ARG A 68 18.34 -0.04 3.25
CA ARG A 68 19.23 1.06 2.80
C ARG A 68 19.14 2.27 3.73
N ARG A 69 17.93 2.75 4.05
CA ARG A 69 17.70 3.89 4.96
C ARG A 69 18.32 3.69 6.34
N ILE A 70 18.19 2.50 6.92
CA ILE A 70 18.80 2.21 8.22
C ILE A 70 20.33 2.14 8.09
N GLN A 71 20.86 1.44 7.07
CA GLN A 71 22.29 1.23 6.89
C GLN A 71 23.07 2.50 6.53
N GLU A 72 22.56 3.27 5.58
CA GLU A 72 23.27 4.38 4.96
C GLU A 72 22.91 5.73 5.59
N MET A 73 21.66 5.88 6.05
CA MET A 73 21.13 7.16 6.55
C MET A 73 20.91 7.18 8.07
N GLY A 74 21.09 6.05 8.76
CA GLY A 74 20.91 5.96 10.23
C GLY A 74 19.48 6.24 10.69
N ILE A 75 18.48 5.89 9.88
CA ILE A 75 17.07 6.06 10.23
C ILE A 75 16.61 4.85 11.06
N ASP A 76 16.91 4.87 12.37
CA ASP A 76 16.84 3.67 13.25
C ASP A 76 15.95 3.83 14.49
N LYS A 77 15.21 4.93 14.63
CA LYS A 77 14.39 5.20 15.83
C LYS A 77 13.09 4.40 15.93
N LEU A 78 12.63 3.79 14.83
CA LEU A 78 11.39 3.02 14.78
C LEU A 78 11.67 1.61 14.30
N ARG A 79 10.90 0.64 14.82
CA ARG A 79 10.83 -0.70 14.21
C ARG A 79 9.91 -0.65 13.00
N ILE A 80 10.36 -1.25 11.91
CA ILE A 80 9.65 -1.23 10.64
C ILE A 80 9.09 -2.60 10.33
N HIS A 81 7.78 -2.65 10.17
CA HIS A 81 7.04 -3.80 9.71
C HIS A 81 6.72 -3.62 8.23
N ALA A 82 7.56 -4.13 7.33
CA ALA A 82 7.35 -3.92 5.90
C ALA A 82 6.25 -4.80 5.34
N GLY A 83 5.20 -4.15 4.83
CA GLY A 83 4.20 -4.78 3.97
C GLY A 83 4.74 -5.01 2.56
N MET A 84 4.18 -6.01 1.90
CA MET A 84 4.48 -6.37 0.51
C MET A 84 3.18 -6.39 -0.29
N TYR A 85 3.23 -6.01 -1.56
CA TYR A 85 2.04 -5.91 -2.40
C TYR A 85 1.91 -7.09 -3.38
N GLU A 86 0.68 -7.39 -3.84
CA GLU A 86 0.43 -8.45 -4.83
C GLU A 86 1.18 -8.25 -6.15
N TYR A 87 1.18 -7.02 -6.66
CA TYR A 87 1.80 -6.67 -7.94
C TYR A 87 3.29 -6.40 -7.83
N ASP A 88 3.84 -6.65 -6.65
CA ASP A 88 5.23 -6.39 -6.35
C ASP A 88 6.06 -7.64 -6.70
N GLU A 89 7.05 -7.49 -7.57
CA GLU A 89 8.02 -8.58 -7.84
C GLU A 89 8.71 -9.06 -6.56
N HIS A 90 8.75 -8.21 -5.52
CA HIS A 90 9.38 -8.50 -4.24
C HIS A 90 8.60 -9.48 -3.35
N ILE A 91 7.31 -9.74 -3.64
CA ILE A 91 6.61 -10.85 -2.95
C ILE A 91 7.24 -12.19 -3.31
N HIS A 92 7.71 -12.34 -4.55
CA HIS A 92 8.41 -13.53 -5.00
C HIS A 92 9.81 -13.61 -4.37
N ASP A 93 10.53 -12.49 -4.28
CA ASP A 93 11.82 -12.45 -3.58
C ASP A 93 11.69 -12.92 -2.13
N ALA A 94 10.65 -12.46 -1.40
CA ALA A 94 10.42 -12.90 -0.02
C ALA A 94 10.10 -14.40 0.07
N ILE A 95 9.31 -14.93 -0.87
CA ILE A 95 8.97 -16.35 -0.94
C ILE A 95 10.19 -17.21 -1.29
N ASP A 96 11.01 -16.78 -2.25
CA ASP A 96 12.23 -17.49 -2.66
C ASP A 96 13.25 -17.59 -1.52
N HIS A 97 13.27 -16.60 -0.63
CA HIS A 97 14.06 -16.61 0.60
C HIS A 97 13.34 -17.26 1.80
N ASN A 98 12.16 -17.84 1.57
CA ASN A 98 11.31 -18.51 2.57
C ASN A 98 10.98 -17.62 3.78
N LEU A 99 10.83 -16.32 3.55
CA LEU A 99 10.46 -15.34 4.57
C LEU A 99 8.97 -15.43 4.89
N LYS A 100 8.66 -15.47 6.18
CA LYS A 100 7.29 -15.55 6.71
C LYS A 100 6.93 -14.29 7.47
N SER A 101 5.64 -14.01 7.56
CA SER A 101 5.18 -12.91 8.40
C SER A 101 5.57 -13.14 9.86
N GLY A 102 6.30 -12.19 10.41
CA GLY A 102 6.88 -12.30 11.75
C GLY A 102 8.38 -12.51 11.76
N ASP A 103 9.00 -12.88 10.63
CA ASP A 103 10.45 -13.05 10.58
C ASP A 103 11.15 -11.71 10.77
N VAL A 104 12.08 -11.67 11.72
CA VAL A 104 12.95 -10.51 11.96
C VAL A 104 14.10 -10.60 10.97
N ILE A 105 14.32 -9.54 10.21
CA ILE A 105 15.48 -9.40 9.35
C ILE A 105 16.63 -8.91 10.23
N PRO A 106 17.67 -9.76 10.48
CA PRO A 106 18.70 -9.46 11.48
C PRO A 106 19.53 -8.23 11.11
N GLU A 107 19.82 -8.07 9.83
CA GLU A 107 20.61 -6.98 9.29
C GLU A 107 19.71 -5.79 8.89
N PRO A 108 20.08 -4.55 9.21
CA PRO A 108 21.33 -4.14 9.85
C PRO A 108 21.33 -4.13 11.39
N GLN A 109 20.16 -4.12 12.02
CA GLN A 109 20.04 -3.90 13.47
C GLN A 109 18.87 -4.67 14.11
N GLY A 110 18.26 -5.63 13.42
CA GLY A 110 17.06 -6.34 13.89
C GLY A 110 15.81 -5.44 14.03
N LEU A 111 15.85 -4.23 13.48
CA LEU A 111 14.74 -3.26 13.52
C LEU A 111 13.65 -3.54 12.49
N PHE A 112 13.85 -4.57 11.66
CA PHE A 112 13.02 -4.83 10.51
C PHE A 112 12.31 -6.17 10.64
N GLN A 113 11.02 -6.21 10.37
CA GLN A 113 10.23 -7.44 10.38
C GLN A 113 9.40 -7.57 9.11
N VAL A 114 9.37 -8.78 8.55
CA VAL A 114 8.52 -9.17 7.44
C VAL A 114 7.06 -9.14 7.89
N ARG A 115 6.25 -8.27 7.28
CA ARG A 115 4.86 -8.00 7.68
C ARG A 115 3.99 -7.86 6.42
N PRO A 116 2.68 -7.56 6.57
CA PRO A 116 1.65 -8.34 5.91
C PRO A 116 1.73 -8.26 4.39
N TYR A 117 1.28 -9.34 3.76
CA TYR A 117 0.87 -9.33 2.38
C TYR A 117 -0.36 -8.42 2.24
N LYS A 118 -0.16 -7.28 1.60
CA LYS A 118 -1.13 -6.20 1.45
C LYS A 118 -1.84 -6.34 0.12
N ILE A 119 -3.16 -6.49 0.20
CA ILE A 119 -4.08 -6.49 -0.93
C ILE A 119 -4.89 -5.20 -0.87
N ILE A 120 -5.02 -4.52 -2.01
CA ILE A 120 -5.98 -3.44 -2.19
C ILE A 120 -7.06 -4.01 -3.10
N THR A 121 -8.30 -4.16 -2.62
CA THR A 121 -9.41 -4.81 -3.36
C THR A 121 -10.12 -3.90 -4.37
N VAL A 122 -9.65 -2.67 -4.45
CA VAL A 122 -10.15 -1.60 -5.30
C VAL A 122 -8.99 -1.12 -6.15
N SER A 123 -9.29 -0.32 -7.17
CA SER A 123 -8.28 0.15 -8.09
C SER A 123 -7.18 0.85 -7.30
N PRO A 124 -5.90 0.71 -7.67
CA PRO A 124 -4.87 1.63 -7.20
C PRO A 124 -5.22 3.10 -7.53
N LYS A 125 -6.26 3.32 -8.35
CA LYS A 125 -6.78 4.64 -8.67
C LYS A 125 -7.73 5.22 -7.64
N ASP A 126 -8.52 4.46 -6.89
CA ASP A 126 -9.42 5.09 -5.92
C ASP A 126 -10.19 4.10 -5.04
N GLY A 127 -10.06 4.24 -3.72
CA GLY A 127 -10.68 3.34 -2.73
C GLY A 127 -11.39 4.04 -1.58
N SER A 128 -11.57 5.36 -1.66
CA SER A 128 -11.97 6.21 -0.54
C SER A 128 -13.43 6.67 -0.62
N LEU A 129 -14.00 7.05 0.53
CA LEU A 129 -15.32 7.68 0.55
C LEU A 129 -15.27 9.13 0.01
N GLY A 130 -14.15 9.83 0.22
CA GLY A 130 -13.99 11.23 -0.19
C GLY A 130 -14.07 11.42 -1.70
N ALA A 131 -13.41 10.54 -2.45
CA ALA A 131 -13.48 10.52 -3.91
C ALA A 131 -14.67 9.70 -4.46
N ARG A 132 -15.52 9.16 -3.58
CA ARG A 132 -16.73 8.39 -3.91
C ARG A 132 -16.44 7.11 -4.71
N SER A 133 -15.34 6.46 -4.39
CA SER A 133 -14.82 5.28 -5.09
C SER A 133 -14.86 4.02 -4.25
N ALA A 134 -14.96 4.14 -2.92
CA ALA A 134 -15.18 2.99 -2.04
C ALA A 134 -16.47 2.24 -2.44
N TYR A 135 -16.40 0.92 -2.60
CA TYR A 135 -17.52 0.13 -3.13
C TYR A 135 -18.60 -0.15 -2.08
N CYS A 136 -19.77 0.45 -2.27
CA CYS A 136 -20.87 0.48 -1.31
C CYS A 136 -22.15 -0.20 -1.82
N PHE A 137 -23.03 -0.63 -0.92
CA PHE A 137 -24.32 -1.23 -1.30
C PHE A 137 -25.26 -0.23 -1.97
N SER A 138 -25.24 1.02 -1.53
CA SER A 138 -26.09 2.08 -2.08
C SER A 138 -25.26 3.01 -2.98
N PRO A 139 -25.83 3.54 -4.06
CA PRO A 139 -25.17 4.58 -4.84
C PRO A 139 -24.82 5.80 -3.99
N TYR A 140 -23.73 6.48 -4.31
CA TYR A 140 -23.36 7.74 -3.66
C TYR A 140 -24.41 8.82 -3.95
N PRO A 141 -24.75 9.69 -2.96
CA PRO A 141 -25.75 10.73 -3.13
C PRO A 141 -25.52 11.59 -4.40
N GLY A 142 -26.58 11.76 -5.19
CA GLY A 142 -26.54 12.51 -6.44
C GLY A 142 -25.84 11.79 -7.60
N THR A 143 -25.57 10.49 -7.48
CA THR A 143 -24.96 9.66 -8.52
C THR A 143 -25.67 8.31 -8.61
N ASN A 144 -25.43 7.57 -9.69
CA ASN A 144 -25.80 6.16 -9.80
C ASN A 144 -24.61 5.22 -9.52
N SER A 145 -23.45 5.77 -9.13
CA SER A 145 -22.24 5.00 -8.87
C SER A 145 -22.26 4.44 -7.46
N GLN A 146 -21.92 3.16 -7.31
CA GLN A 146 -21.68 2.51 -6.03
C GLN A 146 -20.19 2.54 -5.63
N GLY A 147 -19.33 3.22 -6.40
CA GLY A 147 -17.88 3.09 -6.31
C GLY A 147 -17.34 1.98 -7.20
N GLU A 148 -16.08 1.58 -7.00
CA GLU A 148 -15.35 0.65 -7.85
C GLU A 148 -14.92 -0.61 -7.11
N TRP A 149 -15.09 -1.77 -7.75
CA TRP A 149 -14.62 -3.06 -7.28
C TRP A 149 -13.86 -3.77 -8.38
N ILE A 150 -12.61 -4.17 -8.09
CA ILE A 150 -11.65 -4.55 -9.13
C ILE A 150 -11.46 -6.06 -9.25
N TYR A 151 -11.68 -6.82 -8.18
CA TYR A 151 -11.44 -8.26 -8.22
C TYR A 151 -12.76 -9.03 -8.35
N PRO A 152 -12.94 -9.90 -9.33
CA PRO A 152 -13.88 -10.99 -9.16
C PRO A 152 -13.64 -11.68 -7.80
N THR A 153 -14.68 -12.03 -7.05
CA THR A 153 -14.53 -12.62 -5.70
C THR A 153 -13.60 -13.83 -5.70
N ALA A 154 -13.65 -14.66 -6.75
CA ALA A 154 -12.77 -15.81 -6.92
C ALA A 154 -11.29 -15.41 -7.04
N THR A 155 -10.97 -14.30 -7.71
CA THR A 155 -9.61 -13.77 -7.81
C THR A 155 -9.10 -13.34 -6.44
N LEU A 156 -9.93 -12.64 -5.64
CA LEU A 156 -9.57 -12.26 -4.28
C LEU A 156 -9.27 -13.49 -3.42
N VAL A 157 -10.10 -14.53 -3.46
CA VAL A 157 -9.85 -15.78 -2.74
C VAL A 157 -8.50 -16.39 -3.13
N SER A 158 -8.18 -16.47 -4.43
CA SER A 158 -6.90 -17.00 -4.90
C SER A 158 -5.69 -16.21 -4.38
N ILE A 159 -5.79 -14.87 -4.35
CA ILE A 159 -4.73 -13.99 -3.83
C ILE A 159 -4.54 -14.22 -2.32
N LEU A 160 -5.63 -14.26 -1.55
CA LEU A 160 -5.57 -14.51 -0.11
C LEU A 160 -5.04 -15.93 0.18
N GLN A 161 -5.44 -16.92 -0.62
CA GLN A 161 -4.97 -18.29 -0.52
C GLN A 161 -3.47 -18.40 -0.79
N PHE A 162 -2.95 -17.64 -1.76
CA PHE A 162 -1.51 -17.54 -2.03
C PHE A 162 -0.73 -16.99 -0.84
N GLY A 163 -1.22 -15.91 -0.21
CA GLY A 163 -0.54 -15.35 0.97
C GLY A 163 -0.54 -16.33 2.15
N THR A 164 -1.67 -16.98 2.44
CA THR A 164 -1.77 -17.96 3.53
C THR A 164 -0.92 -19.21 3.30
N SER A 165 -0.83 -19.73 2.06
CA SER A 165 0.01 -20.89 1.75
C SER A 165 1.50 -20.63 1.98
N HIS A 166 1.92 -19.37 1.97
CA HIS A 166 3.30 -18.93 2.25
C HIS A 166 3.47 -18.39 3.69
N SER A 167 2.50 -18.65 4.59
CA SER A 167 2.55 -18.16 5.98
C SER A 167 2.67 -16.63 6.10
N LEU A 168 2.06 -15.90 5.15
CA LEU A 168 2.00 -14.45 5.18
C LEU A 168 0.71 -14.00 5.87
N ARG A 169 0.84 -13.03 6.77
CA ARG A 169 -0.29 -12.35 7.39
C ARG A 169 -0.94 -11.46 6.34
N LEU A 170 -2.25 -11.56 6.19
CA LEU A 170 -2.99 -10.81 5.18
C LEU A 170 -3.41 -9.45 5.73
N ALA A 171 -3.33 -8.41 4.90
CA ALA A 171 -3.93 -7.11 5.16
C ALA A 171 -4.72 -6.68 3.92
N VAL A 172 -6.04 -6.51 4.05
CA VAL A 172 -6.90 -6.14 2.93
C VAL A 172 -7.46 -4.74 3.15
N HIS A 173 -7.24 -3.84 2.19
CA HIS A 173 -7.87 -2.52 2.22
C HIS A 173 -9.29 -2.59 1.63
N ALA A 174 -10.31 -2.41 2.47
CA ALA A 174 -11.72 -2.36 2.09
C ALA A 174 -12.46 -1.28 2.89
N ILE A 175 -12.79 -0.15 2.25
CA ILE A 175 -13.49 0.97 2.92
C ILE A 175 -15.00 0.83 2.82
N GLY A 176 -15.53 0.58 1.61
CA GLY A 176 -16.97 0.52 1.38
C GLY A 176 -17.63 -0.68 2.07
N ASP A 177 -18.91 -0.58 2.41
CA ASP A 177 -19.64 -1.63 3.13
C ASP A 177 -19.82 -2.91 2.31
N LEU A 178 -20.04 -2.78 0.99
CA LEU A 178 -20.07 -3.90 0.06
C LEU A 178 -18.66 -4.50 -0.14
N ALA A 179 -17.62 -3.67 -0.28
CA ALA A 179 -16.23 -4.15 -0.29
C ALA A 179 -15.90 -4.98 0.96
N ASN A 180 -16.25 -4.49 2.16
CA ASN A 180 -16.04 -5.21 3.41
C ASN A 180 -16.75 -6.57 3.43
N ARG A 181 -18.01 -6.64 2.97
CA ARG A 181 -18.74 -7.92 2.90
C ARG A 181 -18.01 -8.92 1.99
N LEU A 182 -17.60 -8.50 0.80
CA LEU A 182 -16.93 -9.37 -0.17
C LEU A 182 -15.56 -9.83 0.34
N THR A 183 -14.80 -8.94 0.98
CA THR A 183 -13.53 -9.28 1.64
C THR A 183 -13.73 -10.34 2.73
N LEU A 184 -14.71 -10.15 3.61
CA LEU A 184 -15.02 -11.12 4.68
C LEU A 184 -15.47 -12.48 4.12
N GLN A 185 -16.26 -12.49 3.04
CA GLN A 185 -16.63 -13.73 2.34
C GLN A 185 -15.41 -14.43 1.74
N ALA A 186 -14.44 -13.68 1.22
CA ALA A 186 -13.20 -14.25 0.71
C ALA A 186 -12.37 -14.88 1.83
N PHE A 187 -12.22 -14.21 2.98
CA PHE A 187 -11.58 -14.79 4.17
C PHE A 187 -12.28 -16.06 4.66
N HIS A 188 -13.61 -16.06 4.68
CA HIS A 188 -14.40 -17.24 5.07
C HIS A 188 -14.18 -18.45 4.15
N SER A 189 -13.79 -18.21 2.89
CA SER A 189 -13.59 -19.27 1.89
C SER A 189 -12.17 -19.85 1.88
N LEU A 190 -11.28 -19.41 2.78
CA LEU A 190 -9.89 -19.86 2.83
C LEU A 190 -9.74 -21.26 3.43
N HIS A 191 -8.80 -22.03 2.90
CA HIS A 191 -8.46 -23.36 3.39
C HIS A 191 -6.94 -23.59 3.48
N PRO A 192 -6.37 -23.83 4.68
CA PRO A 192 -7.01 -23.78 5.99
C PRO A 192 -7.49 -22.35 6.33
N PRO A 193 -8.46 -22.22 7.25
CA PRO A 193 -8.85 -20.90 7.76
C PRO A 193 -7.64 -20.23 8.45
N CYS A 194 -7.48 -18.93 8.20
CA CYS A 194 -6.40 -18.09 8.72
C CYS A 194 -6.50 -17.82 10.23
#